data_AF-A0A7W5G4D7-F1
#
_entry.id   AF-A0A7W5G4D7-F1
#
_cell.length_a   1.000
_cell.length_b   1.000
_cell.length_c   1.000
_cell.angle_alpha   90.00
_cell.angle_beta   90.00
_cell.angle_gamma   90.00
#
_symmetry.space_group_name_H-M   'P 1'
#
loop_
_entity.id
_entity.type
_entity.pdbx_description
1 polymer ?
#
loop_
_entity_poly.entity_id
_entity_poly.type
_entity_poly.pdbx_seq_one_letter_code
_entity_poly.pdbx_strand_id
1 'polypeptide(L)'
;MKRYTTLIGAAMLGLFSAATFAVTGSQPSEPMMLEAGVSDNQLISQVPKRYSLQVQQATTLQLSSEHLASDSSENVRIQGRLYDDAGNLIAQATDPRGHFLITERVSPGTYILEVSGDAMGSPNEVSNRYNLHVNFK
;
A
#
# COMPACT_ATOMS: atom_id res chain seq x y z
N MET A 1 -59.54 9.49 -3.93
CA MET A 1 -58.77 8.65 -2.99
C MET A 1 -57.56 9.44 -2.50
N LYS A 2 -57.21 9.29 -1.22
CA LYS A 2 -56.21 10.09 -0.47
C LYS A 2 -54.75 9.76 -0.87
N ARG A 3 -53.84 10.68 -0.51
CA ARG A 3 -52.44 10.91 -0.93
C ARG A 3 -51.38 10.04 -0.20
N TYR A 4 -50.10 10.33 -0.51
CA TYR A 4 -48.80 10.06 0.17
C TYR A 4 -47.92 9.01 -0.55
N THR A 5 -46.91 9.38 -1.35
CA THR A 5 -45.54 9.87 -1.04
C THR A 5 -44.63 8.79 -0.46
N THR A 6 -43.54 8.44 -1.15
CA THR A 6 -42.30 7.97 -0.51
C THR A 6 -41.09 8.42 -1.33
N LEU A 7 -40.15 9.02 -0.62
CA LEU A 7 -38.97 9.75 -1.06
C LEU A 7 -37.86 8.81 -1.54
N ILE A 8 -37.15 9.22 -2.60
CA ILE A 8 -35.95 8.53 -3.10
C ILE A 8 -34.76 8.88 -2.19
N GLY A 9 -34.11 7.80 -1.74
CA GLY A 9 -32.79 7.66 -1.10
C GLY A 9 -31.99 8.91 -0.79
N ALA A 10 -31.74 9.09 0.51
CA ALA A 10 -30.72 9.99 1.04
C ALA A 10 -29.34 9.65 0.45
N ALA A 11 -28.73 10.61 -0.23
CA ALA A 11 -27.30 10.59 -0.49
C ALA A 11 -26.59 10.77 0.86
N MET A 12 -26.02 9.67 1.39
CA MET A 12 -25.13 9.74 2.53
C MET A 12 -23.84 10.46 2.10
N LEU A 13 -23.77 11.76 2.39
CA LEU A 13 -22.51 12.48 2.44
C LEU A 13 -21.69 11.86 3.58
N GLY A 14 -20.72 11.03 3.21
CA GLY A 14 -19.77 10.45 4.15
C GLY A 14 -19.07 11.55 4.92
N LEU A 15 -19.40 11.66 6.21
CA LEU A 15 -18.64 12.45 7.16
C LEU A 15 -17.30 11.75 7.37
N PHE A 16 -16.23 12.26 6.75
CA PHE A 16 -14.88 11.90 7.18
C PHE A 16 -14.64 12.55 8.55
N SER A 17 -14.94 11.80 9.62
CA SER A 17 -14.52 12.19 10.96
C SER A 17 -13.01 11.98 11.07
N ALA A 18 -12.22 12.99 10.72
CA ALA A 18 -10.82 13.04 11.12
C ALA A 18 -10.78 13.31 12.63
N ALA A 19 -10.62 12.27 13.44
CA ALA A 19 -10.32 12.42 14.85
C ALA A 19 -8.90 12.99 14.98
N THR A 20 -8.78 14.30 15.20
CA THR A 20 -7.49 14.91 15.54
C THR A 20 -7.17 14.55 16.99
N PHE A 21 -6.34 13.54 17.19
CA PHE A 21 -5.76 13.25 18.49
C PHE A 21 -4.48 14.08 18.65
N ALA A 22 -4.54 15.11 19.50
CA ALA A 22 -3.33 15.75 20.01
C ALA A 22 -2.63 14.74 20.94
N VAL A 23 -1.61 14.05 20.43
CA VAL A 23 -0.81 13.07 21.19
C VAL A 23 0.67 13.35 20.96
N THR A 24 1.35 13.57 22.09
CA THR A 24 2.79 13.50 22.29
C THR A 24 3.45 12.41 21.44
N GLY A 25 4.39 12.81 20.57
CA GLY A 25 5.56 12.04 20.16
C GLY A 25 5.32 10.61 19.67
N SER A 26 4.48 10.39 18.66
CA SER A 26 4.59 9.31 17.65
C SER A 26 3.35 9.37 16.75
N GLN A 27 3.35 10.29 15.77
CA GLN A 27 2.38 10.21 14.68
C GLN A 27 2.58 8.87 13.97
N PRO A 28 1.59 7.98 13.89
CA PRO A 28 1.65 6.89 12.92
C PRO A 28 1.82 7.58 11.56
N SER A 29 2.94 7.29 10.89
CA SER A 29 3.25 7.88 9.59
C SER A 29 2.03 7.71 8.69
N GLU A 30 1.45 8.84 8.26
CA GLU A 30 0.32 8.79 7.32
C GLU A 30 0.75 7.95 6.10
N PRO A 31 -0.10 7.04 5.61
CA PRO A 31 0.25 6.22 4.47
C PRO A 31 0.66 7.10 3.29
N MET A 32 1.81 6.80 2.70
CA MET A 32 2.26 7.52 1.51
C MET A 32 1.30 7.23 0.36
N MET A 33 0.83 8.26 -0.33
CA MET A 33 -0.01 8.05 -1.52
C MET A 33 0.81 7.34 -2.60
N LEU A 34 0.25 6.28 -3.15
CA LEU A 34 0.86 5.45 -4.18
C LEU A 34 0.01 5.53 -5.45
N GLU A 35 0.61 6.07 -6.50
CA GLU A 35 -0.01 6.25 -7.80
C GLU A 35 0.35 5.12 -8.76
N ALA A 36 -0.38 5.01 -9.86
CA ALA A 36 0.01 4.13 -10.96
C ALA A 36 1.40 4.50 -11.53
N GLY A 37 2.19 3.49 -11.90
CA GLY A 37 3.54 3.68 -12.43
C GLY A 37 4.62 3.24 -11.45
N VAL A 38 5.71 4.01 -11.38
CA VAL A 38 6.87 3.71 -10.53
C VAL A 38 6.95 4.74 -9.40
N SER A 39 7.02 4.26 -8.15
CA SER A 39 7.16 5.13 -6.98
C SER A 39 8.57 5.70 -6.84
N ASP A 40 8.70 6.72 -5.99
CA ASP A 40 10.01 7.16 -5.50
C ASP A 40 10.76 6.04 -4.76
N ASN A 41 12.08 6.20 -4.69
CA ASN A 41 12.96 5.29 -3.96
C ASN A 41 12.78 5.40 -2.46
N GLN A 42 12.67 4.26 -1.80
CA GLN A 42 12.42 4.13 -0.38
C GLN A 42 13.46 3.24 0.27
N LEU A 43 13.96 3.64 1.44
CA LEU A 43 14.84 2.77 2.22
C LEU A 43 14.08 1.53 2.68
N ILE A 44 14.72 0.38 2.57
CA ILE A 44 14.30 -0.88 3.18
C ILE A 44 14.40 -0.72 4.70
N SER A 45 13.37 -1.19 5.40
CA SER A 45 13.28 -1.06 6.85
C SER A 45 12.46 -2.20 7.44
N GLN A 46 12.86 -2.66 8.62
CA GLN A 46 12.08 -3.61 9.41
C GLN A 46 10.75 -2.99 9.89
N VAL A 47 10.71 -1.67 10.04
CA VAL A 47 9.48 -0.93 10.33
C VAL A 47 8.65 -0.84 9.04
N PRO A 48 7.44 -1.42 8.99
CA PRO A 48 6.62 -1.40 7.79
C PRO A 48 6.28 0.02 7.34
N LYS A 49 6.52 0.30 6.07
CA LYS A 49 6.03 1.50 5.39
C LYS A 49 4.67 1.20 4.79
N ARG A 50 3.71 2.11 4.99
CA ARG A 50 2.34 1.96 4.50
C ARG A 50 2.13 2.89 3.32
N TYR A 51 1.51 2.36 2.28
CA TYR A 51 1.19 3.05 1.05
C TYR A 51 -0.31 2.96 0.80
N SER A 52 -0.98 4.08 0.59
CA SER A 52 -2.39 4.12 0.22
C SER A 52 -2.55 4.17 -1.29
N LEU A 53 -3.35 3.27 -1.82
CA LEU A 53 -3.67 3.17 -3.24
C LEU A 53 -5.18 3.33 -3.44
N GLN A 54 -5.57 4.21 -4.36
CA GLN A 54 -6.98 4.37 -4.73
C GLN A 54 -7.29 3.66 -6.05
N VAL A 55 -8.21 2.71 -5.99
CA VAL A 55 -8.70 1.95 -7.14
C VAL A 55 -10.05 2.52 -7.56
N GLN A 56 -10.13 3.07 -8.77
CA GLN A 56 -11.32 3.78 -9.25
C GLN A 56 -12.38 2.84 -9.84
N GLN A 57 -11.96 1.71 -10.40
CA GLN A 57 -12.81 0.73 -11.07
C GLN A 57 -12.30 -0.68 -10.81
N ALA A 58 -13.17 -1.69 -10.94
CA ALA A 58 -12.76 -3.09 -10.78
C ALA A 58 -11.69 -3.46 -11.83
N THR A 59 -10.54 -3.94 -11.38
CA THR A 59 -9.35 -4.19 -12.22
C THR A 59 -8.49 -5.30 -11.64
N THR A 60 -7.52 -5.80 -12.41
CA THR A 60 -6.44 -6.61 -11.86
C THR A 60 -5.28 -5.69 -11.46
N LEU A 61 -5.07 -5.54 -10.16
CA LEU A 61 -3.99 -4.79 -9.56
C LEU A 61 -2.73 -5.65 -9.50
N GLN A 62 -1.64 -5.14 -10.06
CA GLN A 62 -0.32 -5.73 -9.96
C GLN A 62 0.63 -4.79 -9.21
N LEU A 63 1.19 -5.29 -8.11
CA LEU A 63 2.16 -4.57 -7.27
C LEU A 63 3.46 -5.36 -7.22
N SER A 64 4.58 -4.72 -7.51
CA SER A 64 5.89 -5.36 -7.37
C SER A 64 6.93 -4.42 -6.80
N SER A 65 7.90 -4.97 -6.07
CA SER A 65 9.10 -4.24 -5.68
C SER A 65 10.26 -4.51 -6.62
N GLU A 66 11.01 -3.46 -6.91
CA GLU A 66 12.31 -3.52 -7.56
C GLU A 66 13.35 -2.95 -6.59
N HIS A 67 14.56 -3.52 -6.61
CA HIS A 67 15.73 -3.00 -5.91
C HIS A 67 16.97 -3.35 -6.74
N LEU A 68 18.02 -2.55 -6.63
CA LEU A 68 19.28 -2.84 -7.31
C LEU A 68 20.05 -3.89 -6.52
N ALA A 69 20.03 -5.13 -7.01
CA ALA A 69 20.88 -6.18 -6.50
C ALA A 69 22.33 -5.95 -6.97
N SER A 70 23.23 -5.63 -6.05
CA SER A 70 24.69 -5.73 -6.26
C SER A 70 25.15 -7.05 -5.63
N ASP A 71 26.32 -7.59 -5.95
CA ASP A 71 26.80 -8.88 -5.38
C ASP A 71 26.76 -8.95 -3.83
N SER A 72 26.67 -7.81 -3.13
CA SER A 72 26.46 -7.69 -1.68
C SER A 72 25.01 -7.84 -1.19
N SER A 73 24.03 -7.94 -2.10
CA SER A 73 22.58 -7.87 -1.80
C SER A 73 21.91 -9.23 -1.62
N GLU A 74 22.68 -10.33 -1.58
CA GLU A 74 22.14 -11.70 -1.40
C GLU A 74 21.32 -11.88 -0.11
N ASN A 75 21.41 -10.91 0.80
CA ASN A 75 20.69 -10.91 2.08
C ASN A 75 19.57 -9.86 2.17
N VAL A 76 19.16 -9.27 1.05
CA VAL A 76 17.99 -8.36 1.04
C VAL A 76 16.70 -9.17 0.97
N ARG A 77 15.78 -8.90 1.90
CA ARG A 77 14.45 -9.51 1.91
C ARG A 77 13.38 -8.43 1.98
N ILE A 78 12.49 -8.40 1.01
CA ILE A 78 11.34 -7.49 1.00
C ILE A 78 10.04 -8.32 1.02
N GLN A 79 9.07 -7.87 1.81
CA GLN A 79 7.74 -8.43 1.89
C GLN A 79 6.71 -7.34 1.59
N GLY A 80 5.76 -7.66 0.72
CA GLY A 80 4.55 -6.86 0.48
C GLY A 80 3.34 -7.53 1.10
N ARG A 81 2.48 -6.74 1.76
CA ARG A 81 1.17 -7.18 2.28
C ARG A 81 0.11 -6.19 1.85
N LEU A 82 -0.91 -6.68 1.16
CA LEU A 82 -2.01 -5.87 0.63
C LEU A 82 -3.26 -6.04 1.51
N TYR A 83 -3.81 -4.93 1.95
CA TYR A 83 -5.01 -4.87 2.78
C TYR A 83 -6.12 -4.09 2.06
N ASP A 84 -7.38 -4.45 2.34
CA ASP A 84 -8.54 -3.64 1.96
C ASP A 84 -8.76 -2.46 2.93
N ASP A 85 -9.80 -1.67 2.67
CA ASP A 85 -10.20 -0.52 3.48
C ASP A 85 -10.68 -0.89 4.88
N ALA A 86 -11.21 -2.11 5.05
CA ALA A 86 -11.57 -2.69 6.33
C ALA A 86 -10.36 -3.24 7.12
N GLY A 87 -9.17 -3.27 6.51
CA GLY A 87 -7.95 -3.78 7.12
C GLY A 87 -7.79 -5.30 7.03
N ASN A 88 -8.57 -5.99 6.20
CA ASN A 88 -8.40 -7.41 5.94
C ASN A 88 -7.22 -7.64 5.00
N LEU A 89 -6.39 -8.62 5.31
CA LEU A 89 -5.29 -9.02 4.43
C LEU A 89 -5.86 -9.74 3.20
N ILE A 90 -5.64 -9.17 2.02
CA ILE A 90 -6.04 -9.75 0.74
C ILE A 90 -4.95 -10.65 0.20
N ALA A 91 -3.70 -10.17 0.23
CA ALA A 91 -2.56 -10.89 -0.33
C ALA A 91 -1.26 -10.55 0.39
N GLN A 92 -0.32 -11.48 0.35
CA GLN A 92 1.04 -11.28 0.83
C GLN A 92 2.03 -11.97 -0.11
N ALA A 93 3.18 -11.35 -0.34
CA ALA A 93 4.23 -11.92 -1.18
C ALA A 93 5.63 -11.54 -0.71
N THR A 94 6.58 -12.44 -0.97
CA THR A 94 8.02 -12.25 -0.79
C THR A 94 8.73 -13.24 -1.71
N ASP A 95 9.84 -12.84 -2.30
CA ASP A 95 10.67 -13.63 -3.21
C ASP A 95 12.04 -13.89 -2.55
N PRO A 96 12.64 -15.08 -2.75
CA PRO A 96 13.99 -15.38 -2.24
C PRO A 96 15.08 -14.41 -2.72
N ARG A 97 14.88 -13.72 -3.85
CA ARG A 97 15.80 -12.71 -4.39
C ARG A 97 15.52 -11.31 -3.87
N GLY A 98 14.70 -11.15 -2.83
CA GLY A 98 14.46 -9.87 -2.18
C GLY A 98 13.42 -8.98 -2.86
N HIS A 99 12.53 -9.54 -3.67
CA HIS A 99 11.42 -8.82 -4.31
C HIS A 99 10.07 -9.29 -3.77
N PHE A 100 8.98 -8.68 -4.23
CA PHE A 100 7.66 -9.29 -4.17
C PHE A 100 6.88 -8.99 -5.44
N LEU A 101 5.90 -9.85 -5.73
CA LEU A 101 4.90 -9.64 -6.76
C LEU A 101 3.54 -10.08 -6.23
N ILE A 102 2.60 -9.14 -6.19
CA ILE A 102 1.19 -9.36 -5.85
C ILE A 102 0.40 -9.11 -7.13
N THR A 103 -0.55 -9.98 -7.45
CA THR A 103 -1.46 -9.80 -8.58
C THR A 103 -2.84 -10.25 -8.15
N GLU A 104 -3.73 -9.29 -7.91
CA GLU A 104 -5.04 -9.53 -7.31
C GLU A 104 -6.15 -8.81 -8.09
N ARG A 105 -7.33 -9.43 -8.13
CA ARG A 105 -8.52 -8.79 -8.70
C ARG A 105 -9.22 -8.00 -7.61
N VAL A 106 -9.29 -6.69 -7.79
CA VAL A 106 -9.76 -5.74 -6.77
C VAL A 106 -11.00 -4.99 -7.27
N SER A 107 -11.85 -4.61 -6.32
CA SER A 107 -13.01 -3.75 -6.54
C SER A 107 -12.60 -2.28 -6.39
N PRO A 108 -13.45 -1.33 -6.82
CA PRO A 108 -13.22 0.08 -6.50
C PRO A 108 -13.15 0.29 -4.98
N GLY A 109 -12.15 1.02 -4.52
CA GLY A 109 -11.91 1.23 -3.10
C GLY A 109 -10.52 1.74 -2.77
N THR A 110 -10.25 1.88 -1.47
CA THR A 110 -8.93 2.24 -0.95
C THR A 110 -8.23 0.98 -0.46
N TYR A 111 -6.97 0.83 -0.81
CA TYR A 111 -6.14 -0.30 -0.43
C TYR A 111 -4.89 0.19 0.26
N ILE A 112 -4.41 -0.58 1.25
CA ILE A 112 -3.15 -0.30 1.93
C ILE A 112 -2.14 -1.38 1.55
N LEU A 113 -1.05 -0.98 0.91
CA LEU A 113 0.13 -1.81 0.75
C LEU A 113 1.09 -1.53 1.90
N GLU A 114 1.41 -2.55 2.68
CA GLU A 114 2.51 -2.49 3.64
C GLU A 114 3.74 -3.15 3.06
N VAL A 115 4.86 -2.45 3.12
CA VAL A 115 6.16 -2.95 2.69
C VAL A 115 7.12 -2.90 3.86
N SER A 116 7.68 -4.06 4.19
CA SER A 116 8.74 -4.20 5.16
C SER A 116 9.86 -5.04 4.57
N GLY A 117 11.03 -4.95 5.16
CA GLY A 117 12.14 -5.77 4.73
C GLY A 117 13.33 -5.71 5.67
N ASP A 118 14.30 -6.55 5.38
CA ASP A 118 15.59 -6.55 6.01
C ASP A 118 16.65 -6.35 4.94
N ALA A 119 17.61 -5.47 5.23
CA ALA A 119 18.78 -5.28 4.42
C ALA A 119 19.98 -5.38 5.35
N MET A 120 20.67 -6.52 5.31
CA MET A 120 21.92 -6.72 6.05
C MET A 120 23.04 -5.97 5.32
N GLY A 121 23.20 -4.69 5.64
CA GLY A 121 24.17 -3.79 5.00
C GLY A 121 24.16 -2.38 5.59
N SER A 122 25.04 -1.50 5.09
CA SER A 122 25.08 -0.11 5.58
C SER A 122 23.90 0.68 4.98
N PRO A 123 23.12 1.47 5.75
CA PRO A 123 21.97 2.24 5.22
C PRO A 123 22.28 3.17 4.04
N ASN A 124 23.56 3.49 3.83
CA ASN A 124 24.05 4.33 2.74
C ASN A 124 24.27 3.56 1.42
N GLU A 125 24.18 2.23 1.42
CA GLU A 125 24.28 1.44 0.20
C GLU A 125 23.03 1.62 -0.66
N VAL A 126 23.25 1.86 -1.95
CA VAL A 126 22.16 2.02 -2.94
C VAL A 126 21.29 0.75 -3.01
N SER A 127 21.86 -0.42 -2.70
CA SER A 127 21.17 -1.71 -2.62
C SER A 127 20.10 -1.78 -1.53
N ASN A 128 20.11 -0.85 -0.57
CA ASN A 128 19.17 -0.85 0.56
C ASN A 128 17.94 0.03 0.27
N ARG A 129 17.68 0.30 -1.01
CA ARG A 129 16.55 1.07 -1.50
C ARG A 129 15.70 0.22 -2.42
N TYR A 130 14.40 0.46 -2.40
CA TYR A 130 13.44 -0.14 -3.30
C TYR A 130 12.53 0.91 -3.91
N ASN A 131 11.99 0.60 -5.08
CA ASN A 131 10.88 1.28 -5.73
C ASN A 131 9.72 0.29 -5.90
N LEU A 132 8.52 0.83 -6.01
CA LEU A 132 7.30 0.06 -6.22
C LEU A 132 6.77 0.32 -7.62
N HIS A 133 6.29 -0.74 -8.26
CA HIS A 133 5.61 -0.68 -9.54
C HIS A 133 4.15 -1.02 -9.33
N VAL A 134 3.27 -0.13 -9.77
CA VAL A 134 1.82 -0.28 -9.67
C VAL A 134 1.24 -0.27 -11.06
N ASN A 135 0.59 -1.37 -11.44
CA ASN A 135 -0.04 -1.51 -12.74
C ASN A 135 -1.48 -1.98 -12.59
N PHE A 136 -2.38 -1.38 -13.37
CA PHE A 136 -3.76 -1.78 -13.50
C PHE A 136 -3.96 -2.46 -14.85
N LYS A 137 -4.60 -3.65 -14.85
CA LYS A 137 -4.88 -4.45 -16.05
C LYS A 137 -6.37 -4.67 -16.26
#